data_AF-A0A5E6MUJ5-F1
#
_entry.id   AF-A0A5E6MUJ5-F1
#
_cell.length_a   1.000
_cell.length_b   1.000
_cell.length_c   1.000
_cell.angle_alpha   90.00
_cell.angle_beta   90.00
_cell.angle_gamma   90.00
#
_symmetry.space_group_name_H-M   'P 1'
#
loop_
_entity.id
_entity.type
_entity.pdbx_description
1 polymer ?
#
loop_
_entity_poly.entity_id
_entity_poly.type
_entity_poly.pdbx_seq_one_letter_code
_entity_poly.pdbx_strand_id
1 'polypeptide(L)'
;MMRRVRQSVLSLLVLVFASVFATAQADTSPIGVALDQRVIDLTDTLDADTATRLKNQLADLEQRKGSQVAVLMVPTTGGASIEDYANQLFRAWKLGRKDVNDGILLVVAKYDRKVRIEVGYGLEGTVTDLLAHRIIEEHITPAFRQGDYAGGVAQGVNDLVVLVDGGDLPSVAAPGVNPQIIAVLLAFILGAVGGVLIAAGTLHWRRALMAAVAATVLLAIFGGGRDWLMFLLVMPLILLIGGATFGALWMARTVFYGVVGLLVYILGLVAVDHWYADVNFIHWLAFPVGALVVLGLYLILFVIMKDAWKQSRVGFVARLVAAAAVYVAAGFLMELGRNGWLFAFPIASFAALFIFGKTGGGSGSSSGGGSSSSSSSSSSSSSSGGGGSSGGGGASGSW
;
A
#
# COMPACT_ATOMS: atom_id res chain seq x y z
N MET A 1 62.54 41.40 19.88
CA MET A 1 61.20 41.37 20.52
C MET A 1 60.07 41.69 19.53
N MET A 2 60.14 42.78 18.76
CA MET A 2 59.10 43.21 17.79
C MET A 2 58.74 42.18 16.71
N ARG A 3 59.68 41.35 16.25
CA ARG A 3 59.42 40.31 15.23
C ARG A 3 58.51 39.18 15.73
N ARG A 4 58.62 38.80 17.01
CA ARG A 4 57.78 37.77 17.64
C ARG A 4 56.36 38.29 17.89
N VAL A 5 56.23 39.55 18.33
CA VAL A 5 54.92 40.21 18.51
C VAL A 5 54.16 40.29 17.19
N ARG A 6 54.85 40.64 16.09
CA ARG A 6 54.23 40.70 14.76
C ARG A 6 53.75 39.34 14.26
N GLN A 7 54.48 38.26 14.58
CA GLN A 7 54.08 36.89 14.25
C GLN A 7 52.85 36.46 15.06
N SER A 8 52.81 36.75 16.37
CA SER A 8 51.66 36.43 17.22
C SER A 8 50.38 37.17 16.80
N VAL A 9 50.49 38.43 16.39
CA VAL A 9 49.33 39.21 15.89
C VAL A 9 48.81 38.65 14.56
N LEU A 10 49.72 38.25 13.64
CA LEU A 10 49.34 37.59 12.39
C LEU A 10 48.68 36.23 12.63
N SER A 11 49.18 35.44 13.57
CA SER A 11 48.56 34.16 13.97
C SER A 11 47.16 34.36 14.51
N LEU A 12 46.96 35.38 15.35
CA LEU A 12 45.66 35.70 15.94
C LEU A 12 44.66 36.17 14.87
N LEU A 13 45.12 37.00 13.91
CA LEU A 13 44.31 37.47 12.79
C LEU A 13 43.87 36.32 11.88
N VAL A 14 44.76 35.37 11.59
CA VAL A 14 44.44 34.16 10.82
C VAL A 14 43.45 33.26 11.56
N LEU A 15 43.59 33.12 12.89
CA LEU A 15 42.67 32.33 13.71
C LEU A 15 41.27 32.95 13.76
N VAL A 16 41.17 34.29 13.86
CA VAL A 16 39.90 35.01 13.80
C VAL A 16 39.29 34.88 12.40
N PHE A 17 40.06 35.03 11.33
CA PHE A 17 39.56 34.87 9.96
C PHE A 17 39.07 33.44 9.69
N ALA A 18 39.81 32.43 10.17
CA ALA A 18 39.40 31.02 10.06
C ALA A 18 38.10 30.73 10.85
N SER A 19 37.91 31.37 12.01
CA SER A 19 36.67 31.21 12.79
C SER A 19 35.43 31.82 12.09
N VAL A 20 35.60 32.92 11.34
CA VAL A 20 34.52 33.55 10.56
C VAL A 20 34.15 32.72 9.32
N PHE A 21 35.14 32.05 8.70
CA PHE A 21 34.88 31.13 7.58
C PHE A 21 34.17 29.84 8.03
N ALA A 22 34.40 29.36 9.26
CA ALA A 22 33.74 28.17 9.79
C ALA A 22 32.23 28.40 10.05
N THR A 23 31.82 29.62 10.36
CA THR A 23 30.40 29.97 10.58
C THR A 23 29.60 30.20 9.29
N ALA A 24 30.25 30.22 8.12
CA ALA A 24 29.60 30.43 6.83
C ALA A 24 29.03 29.14 6.19
N GLN A 25 29.30 27.96 6.76
CA GLN A 25 28.56 26.74 6.45
C GLN A 25 27.29 26.69 7.29
N ALA A 26 26.37 27.61 7.01
CA ALA A 26 24.99 27.46 7.45
C ALA A 26 24.38 26.26 6.71
N ASP A 27 23.61 25.44 7.43
CA ASP A 27 22.82 24.31 6.95
C ASP A 27 22.05 24.65 5.65
N THR A 28 22.69 24.53 4.49
CA THR A 28 21.99 24.58 3.21
C THR A 28 21.31 23.24 3.03
N SER A 29 19.98 23.26 2.90
CA SER A 29 19.21 22.11 2.43
C SER A 29 19.96 21.41 1.30
N PRO A 30 20.06 20.05 1.29
CA PRO A 30 20.73 19.32 0.21
C PRO A 30 20.14 19.62 -1.18
N ILE A 31 18.96 20.23 -1.20
CA ILE A 31 18.18 20.60 -2.39
C ILE A 31 18.41 22.06 -2.82
N GLY A 32 19.16 22.86 -2.07
CA GLY A 32 19.54 24.23 -2.46
C GLY A 32 18.41 25.28 -2.41
N VAL A 33 17.24 24.91 -1.90
CA VAL A 33 16.09 25.81 -1.71
C VAL A 33 15.98 26.17 -0.23
N ALA A 34 16.10 27.45 0.10
CA ALA A 34 15.89 27.96 1.46
C ALA A 34 14.41 28.24 1.70
N LEU A 35 13.91 27.93 2.90
CA LEU A 35 12.56 28.32 3.32
C LEU A 35 12.57 29.79 3.74
N ASP A 36 12.51 30.70 2.77
CA ASP A 36 12.40 32.14 3.01
C ASP A 36 10.93 32.58 3.10
N GLN A 37 10.03 31.84 2.46
CA GLN A 37 8.61 32.15 2.32
C GLN A 37 7.76 30.88 2.41
N ARG A 38 6.47 31.04 2.78
CA ARG A 38 5.51 29.92 2.85
C ARG A 38 5.16 29.34 1.48
N VAL A 39 5.33 30.12 0.42
CA VAL A 39 5.07 29.70 -0.96
C VAL A 39 6.27 30.09 -1.81
N ILE A 40 6.94 29.09 -2.37
CA ILE A 40 8.11 29.23 -3.24
C ILE A 40 7.76 28.63 -4.60
N ASP A 41 7.77 29.43 -5.65
CA ASP A 41 7.55 28.98 -7.02
C ASP A 41 8.78 29.25 -7.87
N LEU A 42 9.51 28.18 -8.22
CA LEU A 42 10.68 28.22 -9.10
C LEU A 42 10.34 28.02 -10.58
N THR A 43 9.05 27.89 -10.90
CA THR A 43 8.55 27.61 -12.25
C THR A 43 7.81 28.80 -12.88
N ASP A 44 7.61 29.88 -12.12
CA ASP A 44 6.87 31.08 -12.53
C ASP A 44 5.47 30.73 -13.08
N THR A 45 4.79 29.81 -12.38
CA THR A 45 3.47 29.29 -12.76
C THR A 45 2.34 30.01 -12.01
N LEU A 46 2.58 30.43 -10.78
CA LEU A 46 1.62 31.17 -9.97
C LEU A 46 1.74 32.66 -10.27
N ASP A 47 0.61 33.30 -10.58
CA ASP A 47 0.56 34.76 -10.66
C ASP A 47 0.79 35.40 -9.27
N ALA A 48 1.23 36.66 -9.27
CA ALA A 48 1.62 37.36 -8.04
C ALA A 48 0.47 37.51 -7.03
N ASP A 49 -0.76 37.66 -7.51
CA ASP A 49 -1.95 37.82 -6.66
C ASP A 49 -2.29 36.49 -5.97
N THR A 50 -2.26 35.37 -6.72
CA THR A 50 -2.43 34.02 -6.19
C THR A 50 -1.35 33.69 -5.18
N ALA A 51 -0.08 33.92 -5.50
CA ALA A 51 1.02 33.66 -4.59
C ALA A 51 0.90 34.46 -3.28
N THR A 52 0.49 35.74 -3.37
CA THR A 52 0.28 36.59 -2.19
C THR A 52 -0.90 36.12 -1.36
N ARG A 53 -2.01 35.76 -2.00
CA ARG A 53 -3.20 35.22 -1.33
C ARG A 53 -2.88 33.94 -0.56
N LEU A 54 -2.15 33.01 -1.18
CA LEU A 54 -1.72 31.77 -0.53
C LEU A 54 -0.78 32.05 0.65
N LYS A 55 0.19 32.96 0.49
CA LYS A 55 1.10 33.34 1.58
C LYS A 55 0.33 33.89 2.79
N ASN A 56 -0.65 34.78 2.56
CA ASN A 56 -1.47 35.35 3.62
C ASN A 56 -2.32 34.27 4.31
N GLN A 57 -2.99 33.41 3.53
CA GLN A 57 -3.81 32.32 4.07
C GLN A 57 -3.00 31.36 4.95
N LEU A 58 -1.78 31.00 4.53
CA LEU A 58 -0.89 30.13 5.29
C LEU A 58 -0.31 30.83 6.53
N ALA A 59 0.00 32.14 6.45
CA ALA A 59 0.40 32.92 7.60
C ALA A 59 -0.71 33.04 8.65
N ASP A 60 -1.97 33.24 8.21
CA ASP A 60 -3.11 33.29 9.11
C ASP A 60 -3.36 31.94 9.80
N LEU A 61 -3.19 30.82 9.08
CA LEU A 61 -3.28 29.48 9.67
C LEU A 61 -2.21 29.27 10.75
N GLU A 62 -0.96 29.63 10.44
CA GLU A 62 0.16 29.55 11.38
C GLU A 62 -0.11 30.40 12.63
N GLN A 63 -0.67 31.61 12.46
CA GLN A 63 -1.02 32.47 13.59
C GLN A 63 -2.14 31.88 14.47
N ARG A 64 -3.13 31.21 13.88
CA ARG A 64 -4.28 30.65 14.63
C ARG A 64 -3.99 29.31 15.29
N LYS A 65 -3.25 28.41 14.62
CA LYS A 65 -3.04 27.01 15.06
C LYS A 65 -1.60 26.70 15.45
N GLY A 66 -0.64 27.49 14.99
CA GLY A 66 0.80 27.21 15.11
C GLY A 66 1.33 26.22 14.06
N SER A 67 0.45 25.55 13.31
CA SER A 67 0.83 24.62 12.24
C SER A 67 1.46 25.35 11.07
N GLN A 68 2.54 24.80 10.53
CA GLN A 68 3.29 25.41 9.43
C GLN A 68 3.04 24.66 8.13
N VAL A 69 2.40 25.31 7.17
CA VAL A 69 2.19 24.74 5.84
C VAL A 69 3.07 25.49 4.84
N ALA A 70 3.83 24.75 4.04
CA ALA A 70 4.69 25.29 3.00
C ALA A 70 4.34 24.68 1.63
N VAL A 71 4.43 25.49 0.58
CA VAL A 71 4.21 25.09 -0.81
C VAL A 71 5.49 25.35 -1.61
N LEU A 72 5.95 24.33 -2.32
CA LEU A 72 7.07 24.42 -3.23
C LEU A 72 6.68 23.93 -4.63
N MET A 73 6.86 24.80 -5.62
CA MET A 73 6.79 24.41 -7.03
C MET A 73 8.19 24.40 -7.64
N VAL A 74 8.59 23.25 -8.18
CA VAL A 74 9.88 23.05 -8.86
C VAL A 74 9.69 22.51 -10.26
N PRO A 75 10.61 22.80 -11.19
CA PRO A 75 10.54 22.26 -12.54
C PRO A 75 10.68 20.72 -12.54
N THR A 76 11.67 20.18 -11.82
CA THR A 76 11.96 18.73 -11.74
C THR A 76 12.61 18.39 -10.40
N THR A 77 12.51 17.14 -9.96
CA THR A 77 13.24 16.57 -8.82
C THR A 77 14.66 16.12 -9.18
N GLY A 78 15.08 16.25 -10.44
CA GLY A 78 16.42 15.87 -10.89
C GLY A 78 16.65 14.36 -10.92
N GLY A 79 15.58 13.56 -11.03
CA GLY A 79 15.65 12.09 -11.09
C GLY A 79 15.44 11.38 -9.75
N ALA A 80 15.35 12.12 -8.64
CA ALA A 80 14.93 11.57 -7.35
C ALA A 80 13.42 11.25 -7.34
N SER A 81 13.00 10.31 -6.49
CA SER A 81 11.56 10.14 -6.21
C SER A 81 11.01 11.42 -5.56
N ILE A 82 9.72 11.72 -5.76
CA ILE A 82 9.15 12.95 -5.18
C ILE A 82 8.99 12.80 -3.66
N GLU A 83 8.84 11.55 -3.20
CA GLU A 83 8.80 11.13 -1.81
C GLU A 83 10.14 11.43 -1.12
N ASP A 84 11.25 10.96 -1.68
CA ASP A 84 12.59 11.20 -1.12
C ASP A 84 12.91 12.70 -1.15
N TYR A 85 12.58 13.37 -2.26
CA TYR A 85 12.80 14.81 -2.41
C TYR A 85 12.03 15.61 -1.35
N ALA A 86 10.73 15.35 -1.18
CA ALA A 86 9.90 16.03 -0.20
C ALA A 86 10.35 15.73 1.23
N ASN A 87 10.71 14.48 1.55
CA ASN A 87 11.15 14.11 2.90
C ASN A 87 12.48 14.78 3.28
N GLN A 88 13.47 14.77 2.36
CA GLN A 88 14.73 15.46 2.57
C GLN A 88 14.52 16.96 2.77
N LEU A 89 13.65 17.56 1.98
CA LEU A 89 13.33 18.98 2.08
C LEU A 89 12.62 19.31 3.39
N PHE A 90 11.62 18.52 3.78
CA PHE A 90 10.87 18.68 5.03
C PHE A 90 11.81 18.66 6.25
N ARG A 91 12.76 17.72 6.25
CA ARG A 91 13.80 17.62 7.30
C ARG A 91 14.76 18.80 7.29
N ALA A 92 15.22 19.21 6.12
CA ALA A 92 16.13 20.34 5.98
C ALA A 92 15.50 21.65 6.45
N TRP A 93 14.22 21.86 6.13
CA TRP A 93 13.45 23.02 6.55
C TRP A 93 13.01 22.97 8.01
N LYS A 94 13.11 21.80 8.65
CA LYS A 94 12.63 21.57 10.02
C LYS A 94 11.21 22.11 10.19
N LEU A 95 10.34 21.75 9.23
CA LEU A 95 9.01 22.33 9.11
C LEU A 95 8.11 21.89 10.27
N GLY A 96 7.44 22.85 10.90
CA GLY A 96 6.64 22.64 12.10
C GLY A 96 7.36 23.07 13.37
N ARG A 97 6.58 23.23 14.45
CA ARG A 97 7.13 23.62 15.75
C ARG A 97 7.90 22.46 16.37
N LYS A 98 9.00 22.80 17.04
CA LYS A 98 9.83 21.85 17.77
C LYS A 98 8.96 21.07 18.77
N ASP A 99 9.16 19.75 18.84
CA ASP A 99 8.47 18.79 19.70
C ASP A 99 6.96 18.57 19.40
N VAL A 100 6.33 19.45 18.62
CA VAL A 100 4.93 19.30 18.15
C VAL A 100 4.88 18.59 16.80
N ASN A 101 5.82 18.90 15.89
CA ASN A 101 5.90 18.32 14.53
C ASN A 101 4.64 18.56 13.68
N ASP A 102 4.10 19.78 13.72
CA ASP A 102 2.89 20.22 13.02
C ASP A 102 3.17 20.93 11.69
N GLY A 103 4.12 20.40 10.92
CA GLY A 103 4.47 20.88 9.58
C GLY A 103 3.72 20.13 8.46
N ILE A 104 3.40 20.80 7.36
CA ILE A 104 2.91 20.18 6.12
C ILE A 104 3.63 20.79 4.92
N LEU A 105 4.15 19.96 4.02
CA LEU A 105 4.83 20.40 2.80
C LEU A 105 4.13 19.87 1.56
N LEU A 106 3.62 20.77 0.73
CA LEU A 106 3.12 20.46 -0.62
C LEU A 106 4.23 20.72 -1.64
N VAL A 107 4.74 19.67 -2.29
CA VAL A 107 5.73 19.77 -3.37
C VAL A 107 5.09 19.42 -4.71
N VAL A 108 5.29 20.27 -5.71
CA VAL A 108 4.85 20.06 -7.09
C VAL A 108 6.06 20.08 -8.01
N ALA A 109 6.37 18.95 -8.62
CA ALA A 109 7.38 18.82 -9.67
C ALA A 109 6.69 18.90 -11.05
N LYS A 110 6.63 20.10 -11.62
CA LYS A 110 5.78 20.43 -12.77
C LYS A 110 6.10 19.60 -14.02
N TYR A 111 7.37 19.49 -14.41
CA TYR A 111 7.76 18.78 -15.63
C TYR A 111 7.81 17.25 -15.43
N ASP A 112 8.01 16.80 -14.19
CA ASP A 112 7.94 15.38 -13.85
C ASP A 112 6.49 14.89 -13.71
N ARG A 113 5.52 15.83 -13.67
CA ARG A 113 4.10 15.60 -13.43
C ARG A 113 3.84 14.81 -12.15
N LYS A 114 4.53 15.20 -11.07
CA LYS A 114 4.42 14.58 -9.74
C LYS A 114 4.10 15.61 -8.67
N VAL A 115 3.27 15.22 -7.71
CA VAL A 115 2.91 16.01 -6.52
C VAL A 115 3.00 15.15 -5.27
N ARG A 116 3.38 15.76 -4.15
CA ARG A 116 3.50 15.11 -2.83
C ARG A 116 3.06 16.07 -1.72
N ILE A 117 2.29 15.56 -0.76
CA ILE A 117 1.94 16.26 0.50
C ILE A 117 2.59 15.55 1.69
N GLU A 118 3.76 16.00 2.13
CA GLU A 118 4.43 15.46 3.32
C GLU A 118 3.78 16.06 4.58
N VAL A 119 3.39 15.22 5.54
CA VAL A 119 2.72 15.63 6.78
C VAL A 119 3.62 15.28 7.97
N GLY A 120 3.78 16.20 8.91
CA GLY A 120 4.49 15.95 10.16
C GLY A 120 3.67 15.12 11.14
N TYR A 121 4.36 14.36 12.00
CA TYR A 121 3.74 13.41 12.94
C TYR A 121 2.65 14.04 13.83
N GLY A 122 2.79 15.32 14.19
CA GLY A 122 1.81 16.03 15.02
C GLY A 122 0.46 16.26 14.34
N LEU A 123 0.39 16.13 13.02
CA LEU A 123 -0.82 16.33 12.23
C LEU A 123 -1.34 15.06 11.57
N GLU A 124 -0.71 13.90 11.73
CA GLU A 124 -1.18 12.63 11.12
C GLU A 124 -2.59 12.23 11.57
N GLY A 125 -2.98 12.58 12.80
CA GLY A 125 -4.33 12.34 13.29
C GLY A 125 -5.41 13.22 12.64
N THR A 126 -5.00 14.36 12.07
CA THR A 126 -5.88 15.37 11.48
C THR A 126 -5.85 15.31 9.94
N VAL A 127 -4.65 15.19 9.39
CA VAL A 127 -4.36 15.03 7.96
C VAL A 127 -3.73 13.66 7.77
N THR A 128 -4.58 12.64 7.65
CA THR A 128 -4.14 11.26 7.40
C THR A 128 -3.62 11.10 5.98
N ASP A 129 -2.85 10.04 5.73
CA ASP A 129 -2.40 9.64 4.39
C ASP A 129 -3.57 9.52 3.40
N LEU A 130 -4.70 8.98 3.88
CA LEU A 130 -5.92 8.84 3.09
C LEU A 130 -6.48 10.20 2.67
N LEU A 131 -6.53 11.17 3.58
CA LEU A 131 -7.03 12.52 3.29
C LEU A 131 -6.07 13.28 2.38
N ALA A 132 -4.75 13.17 2.61
CA ALA A 132 -3.75 13.75 1.73
C ALA A 132 -3.84 13.17 0.31
N HIS A 133 -4.04 11.85 0.19
CA HIS A 133 -4.21 11.18 -1.11
C HIS A 133 -5.49 11.67 -1.80
N ARG A 134 -6.57 11.79 -1.05
CA ARG A 134 -7.85 12.29 -1.53
C ARG A 134 -7.73 13.71 -2.09
N ILE A 135 -7.06 14.63 -1.38
CA ILE A 135 -6.81 15.99 -1.87
C ILE A 135 -6.05 15.96 -3.20
N ILE A 136 -5.02 15.11 -3.30
CA ILE A 136 -4.23 14.97 -4.51
C ILE A 136 -5.09 14.45 -5.68
N GLU A 137 -5.81 13.34 -5.49
CA GLU A 137 -6.56 12.69 -6.57
C GLU A 137 -7.83 13.44 -6.99
N GLU A 138 -8.56 14.02 -6.04
CA GLU A 138 -9.87 14.62 -6.29
C GLU A 138 -9.77 16.09 -6.70
N HIS A 139 -8.79 16.84 -6.19
CA HIS A 139 -8.72 18.29 -6.40
C HIS A 139 -7.46 18.74 -7.15
N ILE A 140 -6.28 18.28 -6.77
CA ILE A 140 -5.01 18.75 -7.38
C ILE A 140 -4.82 18.17 -8.79
N THR A 141 -4.80 16.84 -8.92
CA THR A 141 -4.50 16.14 -10.17
C THR A 141 -5.49 16.49 -11.29
N PRO A 142 -6.83 16.55 -11.07
CA PRO A 142 -7.77 16.92 -12.13
C PRO A 142 -7.59 18.36 -12.64
N ALA A 143 -7.24 19.31 -11.75
CA ALA A 143 -6.93 20.68 -12.14
C ALA A 143 -5.64 20.74 -12.96
N PHE A 144 -4.61 20.01 -12.54
CA PHE A 144 -3.33 19.94 -13.26
C PHE A 144 -3.46 19.31 -14.65
N ARG A 145 -4.33 18.29 -14.81
CA ARG A 145 -4.66 17.73 -16.14
C ARG A 145 -5.32 18.74 -17.07
N GLN A 146 -6.03 19.72 -16.53
CA GLN A 146 -6.67 20.81 -17.29
C GLN A 146 -5.70 21.98 -17.54
N GLY A 147 -4.47 21.91 -17.02
CA GLY A 147 -3.48 22.99 -17.10
C GLY A 147 -3.67 24.08 -16.04
N ASP A 148 -4.65 23.94 -15.14
CA ASP A 148 -4.92 24.89 -14.06
C ASP A 148 -4.10 24.55 -12.81
N TYR A 149 -2.81 24.90 -12.85
CA TYR A 149 -1.89 24.69 -11.74
C TYR A 149 -2.19 25.60 -10.54
N ALA A 150 -2.55 26.86 -10.80
CA ALA A 150 -2.87 27.83 -9.76
C ALA A 150 -4.13 27.42 -8.98
N GLY A 151 -5.19 27.01 -9.69
CA GLY A 151 -6.41 26.50 -9.09
C GLY A 151 -6.18 25.21 -8.31
N GLY A 152 -5.42 24.26 -8.86
CA GLY A 152 -5.09 23.01 -8.17
C GLY A 152 -4.31 23.22 -6.86
N VAL A 153 -3.28 24.06 -6.88
CA VAL A 153 -2.51 24.40 -5.66
C VAL A 153 -3.38 25.15 -4.67
N ALA A 154 -4.17 26.12 -5.11
CA ALA A 154 -5.01 26.90 -4.21
C ALA A 154 -6.10 26.05 -3.54
N GLN A 155 -6.72 25.13 -4.28
CA GLN A 155 -7.70 24.21 -3.73
C GLN A 155 -7.04 23.25 -2.73
N GLY A 156 -5.90 22.65 -3.09
CA GLY A 156 -5.17 21.75 -2.19
C GLY A 156 -4.74 22.44 -0.88
N VAL A 157 -4.27 23.68 -0.95
CA VAL A 157 -3.97 24.49 0.25
C VAL A 157 -5.22 24.76 1.07
N ASN A 158 -6.34 25.08 0.43
CA ASN A 158 -7.60 25.33 1.13
C ASN A 158 -8.09 24.08 1.88
N ASP A 159 -8.00 22.90 1.26
CA ASP A 159 -8.39 21.64 1.90
C ASP A 159 -7.50 21.30 3.11
N LEU A 160 -6.18 21.52 2.98
CA LEU A 160 -5.25 21.36 4.09
C LEU A 160 -5.57 22.32 5.24
N VAL A 161 -5.91 23.58 4.93
CA VAL A 161 -6.34 24.56 5.94
C VAL A 161 -7.61 24.11 6.66
N VAL A 162 -8.62 23.62 5.92
CA VAL A 162 -9.87 23.10 6.51
C VAL A 162 -9.59 21.95 7.47
N LEU A 163 -8.77 20.97 7.05
CA LEU A 163 -8.42 19.84 7.90
C LEU A 163 -7.68 20.30 9.16
N VAL A 164 -6.67 21.15 9.04
CA VAL A 164 -5.91 21.66 10.20
C VAL A 164 -6.81 22.51 11.13
N ASP A 165 -7.80 23.21 10.58
CA ASP A 165 -8.80 23.92 11.38
C ASP A 165 -9.73 22.99 12.17
N GLY A 166 -9.76 21.69 11.83
CA GLY A 166 -10.59 20.65 12.45
C GLY A 166 -11.93 20.45 11.75
N GLY A 167 -12.05 20.93 10.51
CA GLY A 167 -13.20 20.68 9.65
C GLY A 167 -13.03 19.41 8.83
N ASP A 168 -14.15 18.86 8.36
CA ASP A 168 -14.17 17.71 7.46
C ASP A 168 -14.25 18.15 6.00
N LEU A 169 -13.53 17.44 5.13
CA LEU A 169 -13.69 17.62 3.69
C LEU A 169 -15.08 17.12 3.26
N PRO A 170 -15.80 17.84 2.39
CA PRO A 170 -17.09 17.39 1.89
C PRO A 170 -16.95 15.99 1.30
N SER A 171 -17.91 15.10 1.60
CA SER A 171 -17.96 13.77 0.97
C SER A 171 -18.20 13.97 -0.52
N VAL A 172 -17.19 13.72 -1.35
CA VAL A 172 -17.33 13.75 -2.80
C VAL A 172 -18.11 12.50 -3.19
N ALA A 173 -19.15 12.68 -4.00
CA ALA A 173 -19.93 11.57 -4.52
C ALA A 173 -18.97 10.57 -5.16
N ALA A 174 -19.02 9.31 -4.72
CA ALA A 174 -18.18 8.24 -5.25
C ALA A 174 -18.14 8.32 -6.79
N PRO A 175 -16.98 8.07 -7.43
CA PRO A 175 -16.84 8.15 -8.88
C PRO A 175 -18.03 7.43 -9.53
N GLY A 176 -18.85 8.17 -10.27
CA GLY A 176 -20.06 7.60 -10.87
C GLY A 176 -19.69 6.34 -11.63
N VAL A 177 -20.30 5.20 -11.25
CA VAL A 177 -19.95 3.91 -11.85
C VAL A 177 -20.19 4.01 -13.35
N ASN A 178 -19.11 3.96 -14.14
CA ASN A 178 -19.21 4.19 -15.57
C ASN A 178 -20.13 3.11 -16.18
N PRO A 179 -21.22 3.49 -16.89
CA PRO A 179 -22.16 2.54 -17.48
C PRO A 179 -21.49 1.54 -18.43
N GLN A 180 -20.35 1.91 -19.02
CA GLN A 180 -19.51 1.03 -19.83
C GLN A 180 -18.92 -0.13 -19.03
N ILE A 181 -18.44 0.13 -17.80
CA ILE A 181 -17.89 -0.91 -16.90
C ILE A 181 -18.99 -1.86 -16.47
N ILE A 182 -20.18 -1.32 -16.15
CA ILE A 182 -21.35 -2.13 -15.80
C ILE A 182 -21.74 -3.05 -16.96
N ALA A 183 -21.76 -2.54 -18.19
CA ALA A 183 -22.10 -3.34 -19.37
C ALA A 183 -21.10 -4.47 -19.63
N VAL A 184 -19.79 -4.21 -19.46
CA VAL A 184 -18.73 -5.23 -19.55
C VAL A 184 -18.91 -6.32 -18.50
N LEU A 185 -19.17 -5.95 -17.25
CA LEU A 185 -19.41 -6.91 -16.16
C LEU A 185 -20.66 -7.75 -16.42
N LEU A 186 -21.76 -7.13 -16.87
CA LEU A 186 -22.99 -7.82 -17.23
C LEU A 186 -22.79 -8.80 -18.39
N ALA A 187 -22.03 -8.43 -19.42
CA ALA A 187 -21.69 -9.33 -20.52
C ALA A 187 -20.94 -10.57 -20.02
N PHE A 188 -19.98 -10.39 -19.11
CA PHE A 188 -19.23 -11.49 -18.53
C PHE A 188 -20.12 -12.42 -17.70
N ILE A 189 -21.00 -11.87 -16.86
CA ILE A 189 -21.93 -12.63 -16.03
C ILE A 189 -22.93 -13.40 -16.90
N LEU A 190 -23.54 -12.74 -17.89
CA LEU A 190 -24.46 -13.38 -18.83
C LEU A 190 -23.77 -14.51 -19.60
N GLY A 191 -22.51 -14.29 -20.00
CA GLY A 191 -21.65 -15.29 -20.62
C GLY A 191 -21.47 -16.50 -19.72
N ALA A 192 -21.03 -16.27 -18.48
CA ALA A 192 -20.81 -17.29 -17.47
C ALA A 192 -22.05 -18.14 -17.22
N VAL A 193 -23.21 -17.50 -17.01
CA VAL A 193 -24.50 -18.18 -16.83
C VAL A 193 -24.87 -18.99 -18.07
N GLY A 194 -24.74 -18.41 -19.27
CA GLY A 194 -25.02 -19.10 -20.52
C GLY A 194 -24.13 -20.33 -20.73
N GLY A 195 -22.84 -20.23 -20.44
CA GLY A 195 -21.89 -21.34 -20.51
C GLY A 195 -22.22 -22.47 -19.56
N VAL A 196 -22.59 -22.15 -18.31
CA VAL A 196 -23.04 -23.15 -17.32
C VAL A 196 -24.32 -23.84 -17.78
N LEU A 197 -25.30 -23.10 -18.31
CA LEU A 197 -26.57 -23.67 -18.76
C LEU A 197 -26.40 -24.63 -19.95
N ILE A 198 -25.48 -24.32 -20.87
CA ILE A 198 -25.10 -25.21 -21.98
C ILE A 198 -24.40 -26.46 -21.41
N ALA A 199 -23.41 -26.28 -20.53
CA ALA A 199 -22.66 -27.39 -19.94
C ALA A 199 -23.54 -28.30 -19.05
N ALA A 200 -24.60 -27.75 -18.45
CA ALA A 200 -25.60 -28.49 -17.70
C ALA A 200 -26.63 -29.23 -18.58
N GLY A 201 -26.60 -29.05 -19.90
CA GLY A 201 -27.53 -29.68 -20.85
C GLY A 201 -28.94 -29.06 -20.88
N THR A 202 -29.15 -27.96 -20.16
CA THR A 202 -30.46 -27.30 -20.04
C THR A 202 -30.76 -26.38 -21.24
N LEU A 203 -29.72 -25.83 -21.87
CA LEU A 203 -29.84 -24.86 -22.95
C LEU A 203 -29.24 -25.39 -24.25
N HIS A 204 -30.07 -25.47 -25.29
CA HIS A 204 -29.63 -25.87 -26.63
C HIS A 204 -28.77 -24.76 -27.26
N TRP A 205 -27.67 -25.11 -27.94
CA TRP A 205 -26.69 -24.16 -28.49
C TRP A 205 -27.31 -23.07 -29.37
N ARG A 206 -28.37 -23.39 -30.14
CA ARG A 206 -29.09 -22.42 -30.99
C ARG A 206 -29.79 -21.32 -30.18
N ARG A 207 -30.39 -21.68 -29.04
CA ARG A 207 -31.04 -20.72 -28.14
C ARG A 207 -30.00 -19.86 -27.42
N ALA A 208 -28.88 -20.46 -27.04
CA ALA A 208 -27.76 -19.71 -26.47
C ALA A 208 -27.18 -18.69 -27.45
N LEU A 209 -27.03 -19.05 -28.74
CA LEU A 209 -26.53 -18.13 -29.75
C LEU A 209 -27.48 -16.94 -29.96
N MET A 210 -28.80 -17.19 -30.05
CA MET A 210 -29.77 -16.08 -30.15
C MET A 210 -29.77 -15.18 -28.90
N ALA A 211 -29.67 -15.76 -27.70
CA ALA A 211 -29.59 -15.00 -26.46
C ALA A 211 -28.30 -14.15 -26.39
N ALA A 212 -27.16 -14.69 -26.82
CA ALA A 212 -25.88 -13.97 -26.84
C ALA A 212 -25.89 -12.79 -27.81
N VAL A 213 -26.49 -12.96 -29.00
CA VAL A 213 -26.66 -11.88 -29.97
C VAL A 213 -27.59 -10.80 -29.42
N ALA A 214 -28.73 -11.18 -28.83
CA ALA A 214 -29.67 -10.24 -28.22
C ALA A 214 -29.03 -9.45 -27.07
N ALA A 215 -28.30 -10.13 -26.18
CA ALA A 215 -27.60 -9.49 -25.06
C ALA A 215 -26.50 -8.53 -25.55
N THR A 216 -25.75 -8.91 -26.58
CA THR A 216 -24.72 -8.07 -27.21
C THR A 216 -25.32 -6.76 -27.74
N VAL A 217 -26.44 -6.85 -28.47
CA VAL A 217 -27.13 -5.68 -29.04
C VAL A 217 -27.68 -4.79 -27.92
N LEU A 218 -28.33 -5.37 -26.90
CA LEU A 218 -28.86 -4.60 -25.76
C LEU A 218 -27.74 -3.88 -24.99
N LEU A 219 -26.65 -4.57 -24.66
CA LEU A 219 -25.54 -3.97 -23.90
C LEU A 219 -24.80 -2.91 -24.71
N ALA A 220 -24.68 -3.07 -26.04
CA ALA A 220 -24.08 -2.05 -26.89
C ALA A 220 -24.94 -0.78 -26.97
N ILE A 221 -26.27 -0.91 -27.06
CA ILE A 221 -27.20 0.22 -27.13
C ILE A 221 -27.27 0.98 -25.79
N PHE A 222 -27.40 0.25 -24.68
CA PHE A 222 -27.60 0.87 -23.36
C PHE A 222 -26.29 1.24 -22.64
N GLY A 223 -25.22 0.48 -22.86
CA GLY A 223 -23.93 0.67 -22.18
C GLY A 223 -22.85 1.35 -23.02
N GLY A 224 -22.92 1.25 -24.35
CA GLY A 224 -21.85 1.72 -25.25
C GLY A 224 -21.83 3.23 -25.46
N GLY A 225 -22.96 3.92 -25.31
CA GLY A 225 -23.06 5.37 -25.53
C GLY A 225 -22.53 5.78 -26.91
N ARG A 226 -21.52 6.67 -26.94
CA ARG A 226 -20.90 7.15 -28.19
C ARG A 226 -20.02 6.09 -28.87
N ASP A 227 -19.56 5.09 -28.14
CA ASP A 227 -18.62 4.05 -28.60
C ASP A 227 -19.33 2.70 -28.86
N TRP A 228 -20.64 2.73 -29.13
CA TRP A 228 -21.48 1.53 -29.30
C TRP A 228 -20.96 0.54 -30.36
N LEU A 229 -20.28 1.03 -31.40
CA LEU A 229 -19.65 0.19 -32.43
C LEU A 229 -18.52 -0.69 -31.87
N MET A 230 -17.71 -0.16 -30.95
CA MET A 230 -16.66 -0.92 -30.29
C MET A 230 -17.27 -1.99 -29.37
N PHE A 231 -18.37 -1.66 -28.69
CA PHE A 231 -19.09 -2.60 -27.83
C PHE A 231 -19.69 -3.76 -28.62
N LEU A 232 -20.21 -3.54 -29.83
CA LEU A 232 -20.71 -4.63 -30.68
C LEU A 232 -19.65 -5.69 -31.00
N LEU A 233 -18.38 -5.30 -31.07
CA LEU A 233 -17.27 -6.22 -31.34
C LEU A 233 -16.77 -6.89 -30.05
N VAL A 234 -16.67 -6.11 -28.96
CA VAL A 234 -16.06 -6.56 -27.70
C VAL A 234 -17.01 -7.41 -26.84
N MET A 235 -18.30 -7.08 -26.77
CA MET A 235 -19.29 -7.79 -25.96
C MET A 235 -19.39 -9.30 -26.26
N PRO A 236 -19.50 -9.77 -27.52
CA PRO A 236 -19.63 -11.20 -27.80
C PRO A 236 -18.37 -11.99 -27.40
N LEU A 237 -17.20 -11.36 -27.46
CA LEU A 237 -15.94 -11.96 -27.00
C LEU A 237 -15.92 -12.12 -25.48
N ILE A 238 -16.40 -11.13 -24.74
CA ILE A 238 -16.52 -11.21 -23.27
C ILE A 238 -17.55 -12.28 -22.86
N LEU A 239 -18.70 -12.32 -23.53
CA LEU A 239 -19.73 -13.35 -23.34
C LEU A 239 -19.13 -14.75 -23.57
N LEU A 240 -18.33 -14.92 -24.63
CA LEU A 240 -17.66 -16.18 -24.93
C LEU A 240 -16.63 -16.55 -23.84
N ILE A 241 -15.81 -15.61 -23.39
CA ILE A 241 -14.81 -15.85 -22.33
C ILE A 241 -15.52 -16.26 -21.02
N GLY A 242 -16.53 -15.52 -20.60
CA GLY A 242 -17.33 -15.86 -19.42
C GLY A 242 -17.96 -17.24 -19.54
N GLY A 243 -18.55 -17.54 -20.71
CA GLY A 243 -19.19 -18.83 -20.94
C GLY A 243 -18.22 -20.01 -21.01
N ALA A 244 -17.08 -19.85 -21.66
CA ALA A 244 -16.06 -20.88 -21.75
C ALA A 244 -15.44 -21.18 -20.37
N THR A 245 -15.12 -20.14 -19.60
CA THR A 245 -14.52 -20.30 -18.26
C THR A 245 -15.47 -21.00 -17.29
N PHE A 246 -16.70 -20.50 -17.13
CA PHE A 246 -17.65 -21.09 -16.19
C PHE A 246 -18.29 -22.39 -16.71
N GLY A 247 -18.45 -22.55 -18.02
CA GLY A 247 -18.86 -23.81 -18.63
C GLY A 247 -17.83 -24.92 -18.44
N ALA A 248 -16.53 -24.61 -18.53
CA ALA A 248 -15.46 -25.55 -18.20
C ALA A 248 -15.41 -25.85 -16.68
N LEU A 249 -15.54 -24.83 -15.83
CA LEU A 249 -15.62 -24.99 -14.38
C LEU A 249 -16.79 -25.92 -13.97
N TRP A 250 -17.92 -25.87 -14.69
CA TRP A 250 -19.07 -26.74 -14.43
C TRP A 250 -18.74 -28.24 -14.55
N MET A 251 -17.76 -28.62 -15.39
CA MET A 251 -17.29 -30.01 -15.47
C MET A 251 -16.63 -30.47 -14.16
N ALA A 252 -16.04 -29.53 -13.41
CA ALA A 252 -15.45 -29.76 -12.09
C ALA A 252 -16.35 -29.19 -10.98
N ARG A 253 -17.49 -29.87 -10.72
CA ARG A 253 -18.53 -29.40 -9.78
C ARG A 253 -18.00 -28.91 -8.42
N THR A 254 -17.05 -29.63 -7.82
CA THR A 254 -16.45 -29.26 -6.53
C THR A 254 -15.75 -27.90 -6.58
N VAL A 255 -15.00 -27.63 -7.66
CA VAL A 255 -14.30 -26.37 -7.87
C VAL A 255 -15.29 -25.26 -8.17
N PHE A 256 -16.29 -25.53 -9.01
CA PHE A 256 -17.34 -24.58 -9.34
C PHE A 256 -18.06 -24.04 -8.09
N TYR A 257 -18.56 -24.91 -7.22
CA TYR A 257 -19.21 -24.48 -5.98
C TYR A 257 -18.27 -23.74 -5.03
N GLY A 258 -16.98 -24.11 -5.00
CA GLY A 258 -15.96 -23.39 -4.25
C GLY A 258 -15.77 -21.95 -4.75
N VAL A 259 -15.66 -21.75 -6.07
CA VAL A 259 -15.53 -20.42 -6.69
C VAL A 259 -16.79 -19.59 -6.44
N VAL A 260 -17.98 -20.16 -6.62
CA VAL A 260 -19.24 -19.45 -6.35
C VAL A 260 -19.35 -19.06 -4.88
N GLY A 261 -18.99 -19.95 -3.95
CA GLY A 261 -18.97 -19.65 -2.52
C GLY A 261 -18.01 -18.51 -2.17
N LEU A 262 -16.82 -18.48 -2.78
CA LEU A 262 -15.85 -17.40 -2.61
C LEU A 262 -16.38 -16.05 -3.14
N LEU A 263 -17.01 -16.04 -4.31
CA LEU A 263 -17.59 -14.83 -4.88
C LEU A 263 -18.72 -14.27 -4.01
N VAL A 264 -19.60 -15.13 -3.49
CA VAL A 264 -20.67 -14.74 -2.55
C VAL A 264 -20.08 -14.18 -1.25
N TYR A 265 -19.01 -14.79 -0.74
CA TYR A 265 -18.31 -14.28 0.45
C TYR A 265 -17.72 -12.89 0.22
N ILE A 266 -17.01 -12.69 -0.91
CA ILE A 266 -16.45 -11.39 -1.29
C ILE A 266 -17.57 -10.34 -1.41
N LEU A 267 -18.66 -10.67 -2.08
CA LEU A 267 -19.81 -9.78 -2.23
C LEU A 267 -20.43 -9.41 -0.86
N GLY A 268 -20.50 -10.39 0.05
CA GLY A 268 -20.94 -10.16 1.43
C GLY A 268 -20.02 -9.20 2.19
N LEU A 269 -18.70 -9.33 2.05
CA LEU A 269 -17.74 -8.40 2.66
C LEU A 269 -17.91 -6.98 2.12
N VAL A 270 -18.06 -6.82 0.80
CA VAL A 270 -18.32 -5.52 0.18
C VAL A 270 -19.63 -4.91 0.68
N ALA A 271 -20.68 -5.73 0.84
CA ALA A 271 -21.95 -5.24 1.38
C ALA A 271 -21.84 -4.82 2.85
N VAL A 272 -21.08 -5.54 3.67
CA VAL A 272 -20.84 -5.17 5.08
C VAL A 272 -20.03 -3.88 5.18
N ASP A 273 -19.00 -3.74 4.34
CA ASP A 273 -18.18 -2.53 4.24
C ASP A 273 -19.03 -1.29 3.91
N HIS A 274 -19.90 -1.43 2.90
CA HIS A 274 -20.74 -0.31 2.46
C HIS A 274 -21.82 0.10 3.47
N TRP A 275 -22.30 -0.81 4.32
CA TRP A 275 -23.47 -0.57 5.17
C TRP A 275 -23.19 -0.46 6.68
N TYR A 276 -22.10 -1.04 7.20
CA TYR A 276 -21.95 -1.22 8.65
C TYR A 276 -20.61 -0.77 9.26
N ALA A 277 -19.46 -0.89 8.59
CA ALA A 277 -18.16 -0.47 9.15
C ALA A 277 -17.02 -0.52 8.11
N ASP A 278 -15.92 0.21 8.32
CA ASP A 278 -14.66 0.07 7.56
C ASP A 278 -14.10 -1.35 7.71
N VAL A 279 -14.35 -2.23 6.73
CA VAL A 279 -13.86 -3.60 6.74
C VAL A 279 -12.50 -3.64 6.05
N ASN A 280 -11.46 -3.98 6.82
CA ASN A 280 -10.14 -4.26 6.26
C ASN A 280 -10.19 -5.52 5.37
N PHE A 281 -10.44 -5.31 4.06
CA PHE A 281 -10.69 -6.35 3.07
C PHE A 281 -9.59 -7.43 3.03
N ILE A 282 -8.32 -7.01 3.18
CA ILE A 282 -7.17 -7.92 3.23
C ILE A 282 -7.27 -8.91 4.40
N HIS A 283 -7.65 -8.44 5.59
CA HIS A 283 -7.71 -9.30 6.79
C HIS A 283 -8.83 -10.34 6.68
N TRP A 284 -10.00 -9.91 6.20
CA TRP A 284 -11.16 -10.79 6.09
C TRP A 284 -11.07 -11.78 4.92
N LEU A 285 -10.29 -11.48 3.89
CA LEU A 285 -9.99 -12.43 2.83
C LEU A 285 -8.87 -13.43 3.24
N ALA A 286 -7.89 -12.96 4.02
CA ALA A 286 -6.79 -13.81 4.50
C ALA A 286 -7.23 -14.82 5.56
N PHE A 287 -8.23 -14.49 6.38
CA PHE A 287 -8.71 -15.33 7.47
C PHE A 287 -9.18 -16.75 7.04
N PRO A 288 -10.09 -16.93 6.06
CA PRO A 288 -10.53 -18.27 5.64
C PRO A 288 -9.39 -19.08 5.00
N VAL A 289 -8.47 -18.42 4.28
CA VAL A 289 -7.28 -19.09 3.71
C VAL A 289 -6.36 -19.55 4.83
N GLY A 290 -6.11 -18.69 5.82
CA GLY A 290 -5.33 -19.04 7.01
C GLY A 290 -5.94 -20.20 7.79
N ALA A 291 -7.26 -20.20 7.97
CA ALA A 291 -7.98 -21.29 8.65
C ALA A 291 -7.85 -22.63 7.90
N LEU A 292 -7.96 -22.63 6.56
CA LEU A 292 -7.78 -23.83 5.75
C LEU A 292 -6.34 -24.36 5.78
N VAL A 293 -5.34 -23.47 5.73
CA VAL A 293 -3.92 -23.86 5.86
C VAL A 293 -3.66 -24.50 7.21
N VAL A 294 -4.17 -23.89 8.30
CA VAL A 294 -4.06 -24.45 9.65
C VAL A 294 -4.74 -25.81 9.73
N LEU A 295 -5.98 -25.94 9.25
CA LEU A 295 -6.71 -27.22 9.22
C LEU A 295 -5.94 -28.30 8.44
N GLY A 296 -5.37 -27.94 7.28
CA GLY A 296 -4.54 -28.84 6.47
C GLY A 296 -3.30 -29.33 7.22
N LEU A 297 -2.59 -28.44 7.92
CA LEU A 297 -1.46 -28.81 8.77
C LEU A 297 -1.86 -29.77 9.89
N TYR A 298 -3.01 -29.55 10.53
CA TYR A 298 -3.53 -30.46 11.56
C TYR A 298 -3.96 -31.83 10.99
N LEU A 299 -4.53 -31.87 9.79
CA LEU A 299 -4.86 -33.14 9.12
C LEU A 299 -3.59 -33.92 8.76
N ILE A 300 -2.55 -33.25 8.26
CA ILE A 300 -1.24 -33.86 8.00
C ILE A 300 -0.66 -34.41 9.30
N LEU A 301 -0.66 -33.61 10.37
CA LEU A 301 -0.20 -34.04 11.68
C LEU A 301 -0.97 -35.27 12.17
N PHE A 302 -2.29 -35.30 12.01
CA PHE A 302 -3.13 -36.44 12.38
C PHE A 302 -2.78 -37.71 11.59
N VAL A 303 -2.53 -37.60 10.27
CA VAL A 303 -2.11 -38.73 9.44
C VAL A 303 -0.75 -39.27 9.91
N ILE A 304 0.23 -38.40 10.15
CA ILE A 304 1.55 -38.80 10.62
C ILE A 304 1.45 -39.44 12.02
N MET A 305 0.64 -38.88 12.92
CA MET A 305 0.38 -39.45 14.25
C MET A 305 -0.25 -40.84 14.16
N LYS A 306 -1.21 -41.04 13.26
CA LYS A 306 -1.84 -42.34 13.00
C LYS A 306 -0.84 -43.37 12.47
N ASP A 307 0.04 -42.99 11.57
CA ASP A 307 1.06 -43.89 11.02
C ASP A 307 2.15 -44.21 12.05
N ALA A 308 2.58 -43.23 12.85
CA ALA A 308 3.50 -43.45 13.95
C ALA A 308 2.92 -44.39 15.03
N TRP A 309 1.62 -44.27 15.34
CA TRP A 309 0.92 -45.17 16.26
C TRP A 309 0.90 -46.61 15.76
N LYS A 310 0.67 -46.81 14.45
CA LYS A 310 0.67 -48.14 13.83
C LYS A 310 2.06 -48.79 13.84
N GLN A 311 3.12 -48.00 13.75
CA GLN A 311 4.49 -48.52 13.67
C GLN A 311 5.07 -48.89 15.04
N SER A 312 4.85 -48.06 16.08
CA SER A 312 5.27 -48.36 17.45
C SER A 312 4.51 -47.51 18.48
N ARG A 313 3.79 -48.16 19.39
CA ARG A 313 3.05 -47.47 20.48
C ARG A 313 3.99 -46.74 21.45
N VAL A 314 5.18 -47.28 21.72
CA VAL A 314 6.16 -46.68 22.63
C VAL A 314 6.84 -45.48 21.96
N GLY A 315 7.21 -45.60 20.69
CA GLY A 315 7.78 -44.50 19.90
C GLY A 315 6.79 -43.34 19.72
N PHE A 316 5.50 -43.63 19.58
CA PHE A 316 4.45 -42.62 19.56
C PHE A 316 4.35 -41.84 20.87
N VAL A 317 4.29 -42.54 22.02
CA VAL A 317 4.17 -41.89 23.34
C VAL A 317 5.40 -41.01 23.62
N ALA A 318 6.61 -41.46 23.29
CA ALA A 318 7.83 -40.66 23.45
C ALA A 318 7.79 -39.35 22.61
N ARG A 319 7.30 -39.41 21.37
CA ARG A 319 7.16 -38.23 20.50
C ARG A 319 6.05 -37.28 20.96
N LEU A 320 4.95 -37.83 21.47
CA LEU A 320 3.87 -37.03 22.04
C LEU A 320 4.33 -36.28 23.29
N VAL A 321 5.10 -36.92 24.16
CA VAL A 321 5.71 -36.30 25.34
C VAL A 321 6.72 -35.22 24.93
N ALA A 322 7.54 -35.47 23.90
CA ALA A 322 8.47 -34.46 23.38
C ALA A 322 7.73 -33.24 22.79
N ALA A 323 6.65 -33.44 22.05
CA ALA A 323 5.82 -32.36 21.51
C ALA A 323 5.14 -31.55 22.64
N ALA A 324 4.62 -32.22 23.67
CA ALA A 324 4.05 -31.56 24.84
C ALA A 324 5.08 -30.74 25.62
N ALA A 325 6.32 -31.25 25.75
CA ALA A 325 7.42 -30.52 26.39
C ALA A 325 7.79 -29.24 25.62
N VAL A 326 7.82 -29.29 24.28
CA VAL A 326 8.08 -28.12 23.44
C VAL A 326 6.94 -27.10 23.54
N TYR A 327 5.68 -27.54 23.62
CA TYR A 327 4.54 -26.65 23.82
C TYR A 327 4.62 -25.91 25.17
N VAL A 328 4.92 -26.62 26.25
CA VAL A 328 5.09 -26.02 27.58
C VAL A 328 6.27 -25.06 27.60
N ALA A 329 7.41 -25.43 27.00
CA ALA A 329 8.57 -24.55 26.90
C ALA A 329 8.28 -23.27 26.10
N ALA A 330 7.55 -23.38 24.98
CA ALA A 330 7.13 -22.24 24.18
C ALA A 330 6.17 -21.31 24.95
N GLY A 331 5.25 -21.87 25.74
CA GLY A 331 4.35 -21.10 26.60
C GLY A 331 5.09 -20.35 27.71
N PHE A 332 6.12 -20.94 28.29
CA PHE A 332 6.95 -20.30 29.32
C PHE A 332 7.90 -19.22 28.77
N LEU A 333 8.48 -19.43 27.58
CA LEU A 333 9.44 -18.49 26.97
C LEU A 333 8.81 -17.16 26.50
N MET A 334 7.51 -17.18 26.25
CA MET A 334 6.83 -16.08 25.56
C MET A 334 6.29 -14.99 26.49
N GLU A 335 6.29 -15.18 27.82
CA GLU A 335 5.72 -14.25 28.84
C GLU A 335 4.33 -13.65 28.48
N LEU A 336 3.63 -14.21 27.50
CA LEU A 336 2.34 -13.73 27.09
C LEU A 336 1.32 -14.26 28.11
N GLY A 337 0.54 -13.35 28.70
CA GLY A 337 -0.48 -13.67 29.70
C GLY A 337 -1.54 -14.69 29.22
N ARG A 338 -2.67 -14.80 29.90
CA ARG A 338 -3.69 -15.85 29.65
C ARG A 338 -4.17 -15.96 28.18
N ASN A 339 -4.05 -14.90 27.38
CA ASN A 339 -4.38 -14.89 25.94
C ASN A 339 -3.21 -15.29 25.02
N GLY A 340 -1.98 -15.34 25.54
CA GLY A 340 -0.75 -15.75 24.85
C GLY A 340 -0.66 -17.21 24.47
N TRP A 341 -1.31 -18.06 25.27
CA TRP A 341 -1.37 -19.50 25.03
C TRP A 341 -2.04 -19.86 23.70
N LEU A 342 -2.92 -18.99 23.19
CA LEU A 342 -3.54 -19.13 21.87
C LEU A 342 -2.54 -18.92 20.73
N PHE A 343 -1.52 -18.06 20.91
CA PHE A 343 -0.45 -17.84 19.92
C PHE A 343 0.65 -18.91 19.98
N ALA A 344 0.74 -19.69 21.06
CA ALA A 344 1.68 -20.82 21.16
C ALA A 344 1.24 -22.05 20.35
N PHE A 345 -0.06 -22.16 20.03
CA PHE A 345 -0.63 -23.32 19.33
C PHE A 345 -0.07 -23.54 17.92
N PRO A 346 0.04 -22.52 17.04
CA PRO A 346 0.64 -22.69 15.71
C PRO A 346 2.10 -23.14 15.77
N ILE A 347 2.89 -22.58 16.70
CA ILE A 347 4.32 -22.88 16.86
C ILE A 347 4.52 -24.34 17.31
N ALA A 348 3.74 -24.79 18.30
CA ALA A 348 3.84 -26.17 18.75
C ALA A 348 3.29 -27.18 17.75
N SER A 349 2.29 -26.80 16.94
CA SER A 349 1.82 -27.64 15.85
C SER A 349 2.88 -27.85 14.78
N PHE A 350 3.66 -26.80 14.46
CA PHE A 350 4.79 -26.89 13.53
C PHE A 350 5.94 -27.75 14.08
N ALA A 351 6.27 -27.59 15.37
CA ALA A 351 7.26 -28.42 16.05
C ALA A 351 6.84 -29.90 16.12
N ALA A 352 5.57 -30.17 16.40
CA ALA A 352 5.01 -31.52 16.39
C ALA A 352 5.13 -32.17 14.99
N LEU A 353 4.89 -31.40 13.93
CA LEU A 353 5.04 -31.86 12.55
C LEU A 353 6.48 -32.31 12.23
N PHE A 354 7.49 -31.59 12.75
CA PHE A 354 8.90 -31.96 12.58
C PHE A 354 9.31 -33.19 13.42
N ILE A 355 8.82 -33.28 14.66
CA ILE A 355 9.08 -34.42 15.57
C ILE A 355 8.47 -35.72 15.03
N PHE A 356 7.26 -35.63 14.48
CA PHE A 356 6.55 -36.79 13.92
C PHE A 356 6.95 -37.08 12.46
N GLY A 357 7.33 -36.08 11.67
CA GLY A 357 7.70 -36.20 10.25
C GLY A 357 9.03 -36.90 9.97
N LYS A 358 9.92 -37.04 10.96
CA LYS A 358 11.23 -37.71 10.80
C LYS A 358 11.15 -39.25 10.77
N THR A 359 10.17 -39.79 10.05
CA THR A 359 9.97 -41.24 9.83
C THR A 359 9.80 -41.56 8.35
N GLY A 360 10.87 -41.31 7.57
CA GLY A 360 10.95 -41.73 6.17
C GLY A 360 12.36 -42.14 5.72
N GLY A 361 13.33 -42.30 6.62
CA GLY A 361 14.72 -42.60 6.26
C GLY A 361 15.37 -43.57 7.23
N GLY A 362 15.13 -44.87 7.05
CA GLY A 362 15.91 -45.94 7.65
C GLY A 362 16.85 -46.55 6.61
N SER A 363 18.16 -46.38 6.82
CA SER A 363 19.27 -47.24 6.40
C SER A 363 19.24 -47.86 4.99
N GLY A 364 19.93 -47.21 4.05
CA GLY A 364 20.40 -47.82 2.81
C GLY A 364 21.80 -47.29 2.49
N SER A 365 22.82 -48.09 2.77
CA SER A 365 24.20 -47.85 2.34
C SER A 365 24.28 -47.95 0.81
N SER A 366 24.56 -46.85 0.12
CA SER A 366 25.12 -46.89 -1.23
C SER A 366 26.12 -45.75 -1.41
N SER A 367 27.38 -46.15 -1.47
CA SER A 367 28.50 -45.41 -2.03
C SER A 367 28.15 -44.83 -3.39
N GLY A 368 28.32 -43.52 -3.54
CA GLY A 368 28.18 -42.81 -4.81
C GLY A 368 28.76 -41.42 -4.67
N GLY A 369 30.08 -41.32 -4.84
CA GLY A 369 30.77 -40.05 -4.93
C GLY A 369 30.23 -39.23 -6.10
N GLY A 370 29.91 -37.97 -5.83
CA GLY A 370 29.40 -37.02 -6.80
C GLY A 370 29.49 -35.64 -6.21
N SER A 371 30.70 -35.09 -6.18
CA SER A 371 30.98 -33.69 -5.88
C SER A 371 30.33 -32.81 -6.94
N SER A 372 29.28 -32.08 -6.57
CA SER A 372 28.85 -30.88 -7.29
C SER A 372 28.73 -29.74 -6.29
N SER A 373 29.77 -28.92 -6.29
CA SER A 373 29.78 -27.60 -5.69
C SER A 373 28.81 -26.68 -6.45
N SER A 374 27.71 -26.29 -5.82
CA SER A 374 26.96 -25.09 -6.19
C SER A 374 26.90 -24.16 -4.99
N SER A 375 27.65 -23.08 -5.12
CA SER A 375 27.72 -21.95 -4.20
C SER A 375 26.36 -21.25 -4.10
N SER A 376 25.69 -21.36 -2.96
CA SER A 376 24.58 -20.48 -2.60
C SER A 376 25.14 -19.22 -1.93
N SER A 377 25.12 -18.11 -2.66
CA SER A 377 25.34 -16.77 -2.11
C SER A 377 24.12 -16.36 -1.28
N SER A 378 24.20 -16.53 0.04
CA SER A 378 23.26 -15.95 0.99
C SER A 378 23.64 -14.50 1.25
N SER A 379 22.95 -13.56 0.63
CA SER A 379 22.99 -12.15 1.01
C SER A 379 22.19 -11.97 2.30
N SER A 380 22.90 -11.88 3.43
CA SER A 380 22.35 -11.42 4.70
C SER A 380 22.09 -9.91 4.64
N SER A 381 20.83 -9.49 4.61
CA SER A 381 20.45 -8.12 4.90
C SER A 381 20.40 -7.92 6.42
N SER A 382 21.49 -7.38 6.97
CA SER A 382 21.52 -6.85 8.33
C SER A 382 20.79 -5.51 8.36
N SER A 383 19.55 -5.49 8.86
CA SER A 383 18.86 -4.27 9.25
C SER A 383 19.44 -3.77 10.57
N SER A 384 20.44 -2.88 10.48
CA SER A 384 20.88 -2.09 11.62
C SER A 384 19.83 -1.02 11.92
N GLY A 385 19.13 -1.18 13.04
CA GLY A 385 18.26 -0.15 13.60
C GLY A 385 19.07 1.11 13.93
N GLY A 386 18.90 2.14 13.11
CA GLY A 386 19.28 3.51 13.41
C GLY A 386 18.03 4.27 13.81
N GLY A 387 17.91 4.57 15.11
CA GLY A 387 16.90 5.50 15.61
C GLY A 387 17.19 6.91 15.08
N GLY A 388 16.22 7.48 14.37
CA GLY A 388 16.23 8.86 13.90
C GLY A 388 14.82 9.23 13.47
N SER A 389 14.22 10.21 14.14
CA SER A 389 12.84 10.72 13.96
C SER A 389 12.32 10.50 12.54
N SER A 390 11.32 9.63 12.39
CA SER A 390 10.60 9.38 11.15
C SER A 390 9.99 10.68 10.62
N GLY A 391 10.11 10.91 9.31
CA GLY A 391 9.22 11.86 8.64
C GLY A 391 7.82 11.30 8.76
N GLY A 392 6.85 12.16 9.05
CA GLY A 392 5.48 11.71 9.16
C GLY A 392 4.92 11.27 7.80
N GLY A 393 3.68 10.79 7.82
CA GLY A 393 2.97 10.26 6.67
C GLY A 393 2.73 11.25 5.51
N GLY A 394 1.88 10.83 4.58
CA GLY A 394 1.34 11.65 3.49
C GLY A 394 1.13 10.86 2.20
N ALA A 395 0.67 11.54 1.15
CA ALA A 395 0.45 10.94 -0.17
C ALA A 395 1.24 11.58 -1.31
N SER A 396 1.49 10.82 -2.37
CA SER A 396 1.98 11.28 -3.67
C SER A 396 0.96 11.00 -4.78
N GLY A 397 1.10 11.70 -5.89
CA GLY A 397 0.32 11.47 -7.10
C GLY A 397 1.00 11.99 -8.36
N SER A 398 0.43 11.63 -9.51
CA SER A 398 0.89 12.06 -10.83
C SER A 398 -0.29 12.41 -11.74
N TRP A 399 -0.07 13.29 -12.72
CA TRP A 399 -1.13 13.76 -13.63
C TRP A 399 -0.85 13.56 -15.12
#